data_AF-A0A4V1FKL6-F1
#
_entry.id   AF-A0A4V1FKL6-F1
#
_cell.length_a   1.000
_cell.length_b   1.000
_cell.length_c   1.000
_cell.angle_alpha   90.00
_cell.angle_beta   90.00
_cell.angle_gamma   90.00
#
_symmetry.space_group_name_H-M   'P 1'
#
loop_
_entity.id
_entity.type
_entity.pdbx_description
1 polymer ?
#
loop_
_entity_poly.entity_id
_entity_poly.type
_entity_poly.pdbx_seq_one_letter_code
_entity_poly.pdbx_strand_id
1 'polypeptide(L)' 'MLAACGVGIAMGNATAEALAAADEITGAVHEDGLAEVFARHGLIARPRARRDPAAP' A
#
# COMPACT_ATOMS: atom_id res chain seq x y z
N MET A 1 -12.04 -8.04 7.94
CA MET A 1 -11.99 -6.63 7.51
C MET A 1 -11.73 -6.54 6.02
N LEU A 2 -10.61 -7.07 5.48
CA LEU A 2 -10.30 -7.03 4.04
C LEU A 2 -11.40 -7.62 3.16
N ALA A 3 -11.89 -8.82 3.50
CA ALA A 3 -12.98 -9.48 2.77
C ALA A 3 -14.35 -8.77 2.81
N ALA A 4 -14.50 -7.72 3.62
CA ALA A 4 -15.73 -6.92 3.70
C ALA A 4 -15.62 -5.59 2.92
N CYS A 5 -14.44 -5.25 2.42
CA CYS A 5 -14.18 -4.06 1.64
C CYS A 5 -14.48 -4.32 0.16
N GLY A 6 -14.81 -3.26 -0.60
CA GLY A 6 -14.96 -3.36 -2.06
C GLY A 6 -13.65 -3.70 -2.78
N VAL A 7 -12.51 -3.32 -2.19
CA VAL A 7 -11.15 -3.76 -2.55
C VAL A 7 -10.33 -3.87 -1.26
N GLY A 8 -9.83 -5.07 -0.94
CA GLY A 8 -8.95 -5.33 0.19
C GLY A 8 -7.49 -5.36 -0.24
N ILE A 9 -6.65 -4.49 0.33
CA ILE A 9 -5.21 -4.45 0.07
C ILE A 9 -4.42 -4.86 1.31
N ALA A 10 -3.48 -5.81 1.16
CA ALA A 10 -2.52 -6.18 2.19
C ALA A 10 -1.11 -5.64 1.88
N MET A 11 -0.34 -5.33 2.93
CA MET A 11 1.08 -5.01 2.80
C MET A 11 1.90 -6.27 2.51
N GLY A 12 3.02 -6.15 1.81
CA GLY A 12 3.88 -7.29 1.45
C GLY A 12 4.49 -8.02 2.65
N ASN A 13 4.53 -7.36 3.82
CA ASN A 13 4.96 -7.94 5.09
C ASN A 13 3.81 -8.24 6.07
N ALA A 14 2.57 -8.37 5.57
CA ALA A 14 1.41 -8.72 6.39
C ALA A 14 1.42 -10.20 6.82
N THR A 15 0.53 -10.59 7.74
CA THR A 15 0.38 -11.99 8.15
C THR A 15 -0.17 -12.84 7.01
N ALA A 16 0.02 -14.16 7.07
CA ALA A 16 -0.44 -15.08 6.04
C ALA A 16 -1.96 -15.00 5.83
N GLU A 17 -2.73 -14.84 6.90
CA GLU A 17 -4.19 -14.70 6.84
C GLU A 17 -4.61 -13.40 6.14
N ALA A 18 -3.87 -12.31 6.35
CA ALA A 18 -4.15 -11.04 5.70
C ALA A 18 -3.83 -11.07 4.20
N LEU A 19 -2.70 -11.71 3.83
CA LEU A 19 -2.32 -11.91 2.43
C LEU A 19 -3.35 -12.78 1.69
N ALA A 20 -3.83 -13.85 2.33
CA ALA A 20 -4.83 -14.74 1.76
C ALA A 20 -6.21 -14.09 1.57
N ALA A 21 -6.53 -13.06 2.37
CA ALA A 21 -7.81 -12.37 2.34
C ALA A 21 -7.81 -11.08 1.51
N ALA A 22 -6.69 -10.73 0.86
CA ALA A 22 -6.53 -9.51 0.07
C ALA A 22 -6.76 -9.76 -1.42
N ASP A 23 -7.34 -8.78 -2.10
CA ASP A 23 -7.45 -8.75 -3.56
C ASP A 23 -6.14 -8.29 -4.20
N GLU A 24 -5.41 -7.42 -3.52
CA GLU A 24 -4.11 -6.88 -3.96
C GLU A 24 -3.09 -6.88 -2.82
N ILE A 25 -1.82 -7.09 -3.17
CA ILE A 25 -0.69 -6.98 -2.25
C ILE A 25 0.17 -5.81 -2.70
N THR A 26 0.53 -4.92 -1.78
CA THR A 26 1.44 -3.80 -2.01
C THR A 26 2.82 -4.03 -1.41
N GLY A 27 3.74 -3.08 -1.58
CA GLY A 27 5.07 -3.12 -0.98
C GLY A 27 5.04 -3.29 0.54
N ALA A 28 6.20 -3.61 1.12
CA ALA A 28 6.39 -3.63 2.56
C ALA A 28 6.20 -2.23 3.16
N VAL A 29 6.04 -2.19 4.50
CA VAL A 29 5.77 -0.94 5.23
C VAL A 29 6.80 0.17 5.01
N HIS A 30 8.04 -0.18 4.64
CA HIS A 30 9.13 0.76 4.40
C HIS A 30 9.26 1.19 2.91
N GLU A 31 8.38 0.72 2.04
CA GLU A 31 8.41 0.96 0.58
C GLU A 31 7.31 1.92 0.11
N ASP A 32 6.65 2.64 1.03
CA ASP A 32 5.55 3.57 0.73
C ASP A 32 4.37 2.94 -0.04
N GLY A 33 4.16 1.62 0.09
CA GLY A 33 3.18 0.85 -0.68
C GLY A 33 1.73 1.35 -0.60
N LEU A 34 1.31 1.92 0.54
CA LEU A 34 -0.04 2.51 0.67
C LEU A 34 -0.20 3.77 -0.18
N ALA A 35 0.82 4.62 -0.23
CA ALA A 35 0.76 5.88 -0.96
C ALA A 35 0.68 5.62 -2.48
N GLU A 36 1.38 4.59 -2.96
CA GLU A 36 1.28 4.14 -4.35
C GLU A 36 -0.12 3.60 -4.67
N VAL A 37 -0.64 2.67 -3.86
CA VAL A 37 -1.96 2.06 -4.08
C VAL A 37 -3.06 3.11 -4.03
N PHE A 38 -3.03 4.01 -3.06
CA PHE A 38 -4.06 5.06 -2.95
C PHE A 38 -4.04 6.00 -4.15
N ALA A 39 -2.86 6.29 -4.72
CA ALA A 39 -2.78 7.04 -5.97
C ALA A 39 -3.33 6.25 -7.16
N ARG A 40 -3.07 4.93 -7.25
CA ARG A 40 -3.60 4.06 -8.31
C ARG A 40 -5.13 3.97 -8.28
N HIS A 41 -5.73 3.90 -7.08
CA HIS A 41 -7.18 3.92 -6.91
C HIS A 41 -7.79 5.33 -6.90
N GLY A 42 -6.99 6.38 -7.14
CA GLY A 42 -7.48 7.76 -7.22
C GLY A 42 -7.98 8.34 -5.89
N LEU A 43 -7.63 7.73 -4.76
CA LEU A 43 -8.00 8.20 -3.42
C LEU A 43 -7.20 9.44 -3.00
N ILE A 44 -5.96 9.55 -3.52
CA ILE A 44 -5.09 10.71 -3.34
C ILE A 44 -4.44 11.10 -4.66
N ALA A 45 -4.01 12.35 -4.75
CA ALA A 45 -3.08 12.75 -5.80
C ALA A 45 -1.75 12.01 -5.64
N ARG A 46 -1.09 11.67 -6.75
CA ARG A 46 0.20 10.97 -6.72
C ARG A 46 1.17 11.72 -5.81
N PRO A 47 1.74 11.07 -4.79
CA PRO A 47 2.72 11.70 -3.93
C PRO A 47 3.87 12.25 -4.77
N ARG A 48 4.28 13.50 -4.54
CA ARG A 48 5.56 13.98 -5.05
C ARG A 48 6.65 13.14 -4.40
N ALA A 49 7.70 12.80 -5.16
CA ALA A 49 8.84 12.05 -4.62
C ALA A 49 9.26 12.67 -3.28
N ARG A 50 9.23 11.86 -2.21
CA ARG A 50 9.69 12.29 -0.90
C ARG A 50 11.14 12.71 -1.08
N ARG A 51 11.50 13.92 -0.63
CA ARG A 51 12.90 14.33 -0.63
C ARG A 51 13.62 13.39 0.34
N ASP A 52 14.61 12.66 -0.16
CA ASP A 52 15.38 11.74 0.66
C ASP A 52 16.09 12.57 1.76
N PRO A 53 15.83 12.34 3.05
CA PRO A 53 16.49 13.09 4.12
C PRO A 53 18.01 12.87 4.15
N ALA A 54 18.52 11.87 3.42
CA ALA A 54 19.94 11.61 3.25
C ALA A 54 20.54 12.17 1.93
N ALA A 55 19.73 12.82 1.07
CA ALA A 55 20.27 13.47 -0.12
C ALA A 55 21.06 14.74 0.25
N PRO A 56 22.25 14.96 -0.34
CA PRO A 56 23.10 16.11 -0.04
C PRO A 56 22.47 17.47 -0.38
#